data_AF-A0ABD4XWJ6-F1
#
_entry.id   AF-A0ABD4XWJ6-F1
#
_cell.length_a   1.000
_cell.length_b   1.000
_cell.length_c   1.000
_cell.angle_alpha   90.00
_cell.angle_beta   90.00
_cell.angle_gamma   90.00
#
_symmetry.space_group_name_H-M   'P 1'
#
loop_
_entity.id
_entity.type
_entity.pdbx_description
1 polymer ?
#
loop_
_entity_poly.entity_id
_entity_poly.type
_entity_poly.pdbx_seq_one_letter_code
_entity_poly.pdbx_strand_id
1 'polypeptide(L)' 'MQIETAKRLQRLERCAELIQGSSETDESKAESLSYIAGYTALLKGVEADGATDEEPDVVAAIVNLDEFCDLVEQTAAQEA' A
#
# COMPACT_ATOMS: atom_id res chain seq x y z
N MET A 1 12.69 -14.82 0.07
CA MET A 1 12.42 -13.76 1.06
C MET A 1 10.91 -13.68 1.17
N GLN A 2 10.29 -14.19 2.24
CA GLN A 2 8.82 -14.30 2.30
C GLN A 2 8.16 -12.94 2.07
N ILE A 3 7.12 -12.91 1.23
CA ILE A 3 6.28 -11.73 1.06
C ILE A 3 5.61 -11.48 2.41
N GLU A 4 6.07 -10.45 3.13
CA GLU A 4 5.57 -10.10 4.47
C GLU A 4 4.19 -9.40 4.37
N THR A 5 3.20 -10.13 3.86
CA THR A 5 1.83 -9.68 3.56
C THR A 5 1.18 -9.00 4.75
N ALA A 6 1.26 -9.62 5.93
CA ALA A 6 0.71 -9.07 7.17
C ALA A 6 1.30 -7.70 7.53
N LYS A 7 2.63 -7.51 7.39
CA LYS A 7 3.28 -6.22 7.67
C LYS A 7 2.85 -5.15 6.68
N ARG A 8 2.73 -5.51 5.40
CA ARG A 8 2.30 -4.58 4.35
C ARG A 8 0.82 -4.21 4.45
N LEU A 9 -0.03 -5.14 4.87
CA LEU A 9 -1.43 -4.85 5.18
C LEU A 9 -1.55 -3.80 6.31
N GLN A 10 -0.79 -3.99 7.40
CA GLN A 10 -0.75 -2.98 8.48
C GLN A 10 -0.22 -1.63 8.00
N ARG A 11 0.75 -1.64 7.10
CA ARG A 11 1.29 -0.41 6.50
C ARG A 11 0.26 0.32 5.63
N LEU A 12 -0.51 -0.42 4.84
CA LEU A 12 -1.61 0.12 4.03
C LEU A 12 -2.72 0.73 4.89
N GLU A 13 -3.08 0.09 6.01
CA GLU A 13 -4.04 0.65 6.97
C GLU A 13 -3.54 2.00 7.52
N ARG A 14 -2.27 2.07 7.90
CA ARG A 14 -1.65 3.33 8.35
C ARG A 14 -1.63 4.39 7.25
N CYS A 15 -1.29 4.03 6.00
CA CYS A 15 -1.32 4.96 4.88
C CYS A 15 -2.73 5.52 4.65
N ALA A 16 -3.78 4.70 4.79
CA ALA A 16 -5.15 5.15 4.68
C ALA A 16 -5.51 6.18 5.76
N GLU A 17 -5.06 5.97 7.00
CA GLU A 17 -5.25 6.95 8.09
C GLU A 17 -4.53 8.27 7.80
N LEU A 18 -3.29 8.21 7.28
CA LEU A 18 -2.52 9.40 6.89
C LEU A 18 -3.20 10.18 5.77
N ILE A 19 -3.66 9.51 4.71
CA ILE A 19 -4.38 10.15 3.58
C ILE A 19 -5.70 10.76 4.05
N GLN A 20 -6.44 10.10 4.94
CA GLN A 20 -7.67 10.67 5.50
C GLN A 20 -7.38 11.97 6.27
N GLY A 21 -6.28 11.98 7.02
CA GLY A 21 -5.81 13.15 7.79
C GLY A 21 -5.08 14.23 7.00
N SER A 22 -4.71 14.00 5.73
CA SER A 22 -3.91 14.94 4.93
C SER A 22 -4.69 16.20 4.55
N SER A 23 -3.98 17.23 4.07
CA SER A 23 -4.59 18.47 3.60
C SER A 23 -5.04 18.42 2.13
N GLU A 24 -4.93 17.26 1.48
CA GLU A 24 -5.26 17.05 0.08
C GLU A 24 -6.76 17.18 -0.22
N THR A 25 -7.09 17.33 -1.50
CA THR A 25 -8.48 17.38 -1.97
C THR A 25 -9.16 16.02 -1.79
N ASP A 26 -10.48 16.02 -1.60
CA ASP A 26 -11.26 14.77 -1.48
C ASP A 26 -11.08 13.85 -2.70
N GLU A 27 -10.89 14.42 -3.89
CA GLU A 27 -10.62 13.67 -5.12
C GLU A 27 -9.27 12.94 -5.06
N SER A 28 -8.21 13.63 -4.64
CA SER A 28 -6.87 13.05 -4.51
C SER A 28 -6.81 11.99 -3.39
N LYS A 29 -7.53 12.22 -2.29
CA LYS A 29 -7.71 11.22 -1.24
C LYS A 29 -8.43 9.97 -1.76
N ALA A 30 -9.52 10.15 -2.50
CA ALA A 30 -10.28 9.03 -3.07
C ALA A 30 -9.45 8.19 -4.05
N GLU A 31 -8.61 8.83 -4.87
CA GLU A 31 -7.67 8.17 -5.76
C GLU A 31 -6.64 7.34 -4.97
N SER A 32 -5.99 7.95 -3.97
CA SER A 32 -5.00 7.28 -3.12
C SER A 32 -5.58 6.09 -2.34
N LEU A 33 -6.80 6.23 -1.82
CA LEU A 33 -7.51 5.14 -1.15
C LEU A 33 -7.91 4.01 -2.11
N SER A 34 -8.15 4.32 -3.38
CA SER A 34 -8.41 3.31 -4.41
C SER A 34 -7.16 2.48 -4.70
N TYR A 35 -5.97 3.10 -4.74
CA TYR A 35 -4.70 2.37 -4.82
C TYR A 35 -4.51 1.46 -3.61
N ILE A 36 -4.77 1.94 -2.39
CA ILE A 36 -4.70 1.14 -1.16
C ILE A 36 -5.63 -0.08 -1.23
N ALA A 37 -6.86 0.10 -1.71
CA ALA A 37 -7.80 -1.01 -1.88
C ALA A 37 -7.28 -2.05 -2.89
N GLY A 38 -6.68 -1.60 -3.99
CA GLY A 38 -6.06 -2.48 -4.99
C GLY A 38 -4.89 -3.29 -4.41
N TYR A 39 -3.96 -2.63 -3.72
CA TYR A 39 -2.84 -3.29 -3.05
C TYR A 39 -3.29 -4.26 -1.94
N THR A 40 -4.33 -3.91 -1.19
CA THR A 40 -4.92 -4.78 -0.17
C THR A 40 -5.49 -6.05 -0.79
N ALA A 41 -6.21 -5.93 -1.92
CA ALA A 41 -6.76 -7.08 -2.63
C ALA A 41 -5.64 -7.99 -3.17
N LEU A 42 -4.58 -7.39 -3.72
CA LEU A 42 -3.40 -8.11 -4.20
C LEU A 42 -2.72 -8.89 -3.07
N LEU A 43 -2.45 -8.27 -1.93
CA LEU A 43 -1.82 -8.95 -0.79
C LEU A 43 -2.67 -10.11 -0.28
N LYS A 44 -3.99 -9.94 -0.18
CA LYS A 44 -4.91 -11.02 0.22
C LYS A 44 -4.95 -12.16 -0.80
N GLY A 45 -4.85 -11.84 -2.09
CA GLY A 45 -4.73 -12.84 -3.17
C GLY A 45 -3.43 -13.63 -3.02
N VAL A 46 -2.31 -12.95 -2.80
CA VAL A 46 -1.00 -13.58 -2.56
C VAL A 46 -1.03 -14.51 -1.35
N GLU A 47 -1.66 -14.11 -0.24
CA GLU A 47 -1.82 -14.98 0.94
C GLU A 47 -2.69 -16.21 0.65
N ALA A 48 -3.77 -16.04 -0.13
CA ALA A 48 -4.69 -17.12 -0.45
C ALA A 48 -4.09 -18.13 -1.44
N ASP A 49 -3.37 -17.65 -2.44
CA ASP A 49 -2.74 -18.48 -3.48
C ASP A 49 -1.42 -19.10 -3.02
N GLY A 50 -0.87 -18.64 -1.89
CA GLY A 50 0.46 -19.04 -1.41
C GLY A 50 1.57 -18.57 -2.34
N ALA A 51 1.31 -17.52 -3.12
CA ALA A 51 2.26 -16.91 -4.04
C ALA A 51 3.51 -16.48 -3.27
N THR A 52 4.66 -16.71 -3.90
CA THR A 52 5.98 -16.46 -3.29
C THR A 52 6.73 -15.38 -4.05
N ASP A 53 7.88 -14.97 -3.52
CA ASP A 53 8.79 -14.00 -4.13
C ASP A 53 9.41 -14.45 -5.47
N GLU A 54 8.99 -15.60 -6.02
CA GLU A 54 9.41 -16.12 -7.31
C GLU A 54 8.54 -15.65 -8.48
N GLU A 55 7.37 -15.05 -8.21
CA GLU A 55 6.48 -14.52 -9.23
C GLU A 55 6.82 -13.05 -9.54
N PRO A 56 7.40 -12.74 -10.71
CA PRO A 56 7.95 -11.41 -11.01
C PRO A 56 6.88 -10.31 -11.00
N ASP A 57 5.66 -10.63 -11.42
CA ASP A 57 4.54 -9.69 -11.41
C ASP A 57 4.10 -9.35 -9.98
N VAL A 58 4.10 -10.34 -9.08
CA VAL A 58 3.81 -10.14 -7.67
C VAL A 58 4.90 -9.27 -7.04
N VAL A 59 6.17 -9.59 -7.30
CA VAL A 59 7.30 -8.80 -6.79
C VAL A 59 7.23 -7.34 -7.26
N ALA A 60 6.95 -7.11 -8.55
CA ALA A 60 6.81 -5.75 -9.08
C ALA A 60 5.66 -4.99 -8.42
N ALA A 61 4.51 -5.64 -8.19
CA ALA A 61 3.40 -5.03 -7.49
C ALA A 61 3.71 -4.72 -6.02
N ILE A 62 4.46 -5.58 -5.34
CA ILE A 62 4.94 -5.35 -3.97
C ILE A 62 5.91 -4.16 -3.90
N VAL A 63 6.82 -4.02 -4.88
CA VAL A 63 7.72 -2.85 -4.95
C VAL A 63 6.91 -1.56 -5.11
N ASN A 64 5.95 -1.54 -6.05
CA ASN A 64 5.10 -0.37 -6.26
C ASN A 64 4.28 -0.01 -5.01
N LEU A 65 3.81 -1.02 -4.27
CA LEU A 65 3.12 -0.84 -2.99
C LEU A 65 4.04 -0.16 -1.97
N ASP A 66 5.26 -0.67 -1.81
CA ASP A 66 6.23 -0.14 -0.85
C ASP A 66 6.62 1.31 -1.20
N GLU A 67 6.85 1.61 -2.49
CA GLU A 67 7.13 2.97 -2.98
C GLU A 67 5.95 3.92 -2.75
N PHE A 68 4.71 3.46 -3.00
CA PHE A 68 3.52 4.24 -2.71
C PHE A 68 3.41 4.59 -1.22
N CYS A 69 3.62 3.61 -0.35
CA CYS A 69 3.57 3.84 1.10
C CYS A 69 4.70 4.77 1.56
N ASP A 70 5.91 4.64 1.00
CA ASP A 70 7.03 5.54 1.26
C ASP A 70 6.67 6.99 0.91
N LEU A 71 5.99 7.22 -0.21
CA LEU A 71 5.54 8.54 -0.64
C LEU A 71 4.48 9.12 0.32
N VAL A 72 3.47 8.33 0.68
CA VAL A 72 2.42 8.77 1.63
C VAL A 72 3.03 9.15 2.97
N GLU A 73 3.93 8.32 3.51
CA GLU A 73 4.59 8.56 4.79
C GLU A 73 5.49 9.81 4.74
N GLN A 74 6.19 10.05 3.63
CA GLN A 74 7.00 11.25 3.43
C GLN A 74 6.16 12.52 3.34
N THR A 75 5.06 12.49 2.57
CA THR A 75 4.14 13.62 2.46
C THR A 75 3.54 13.96 3.82
N ALA A 76 3.02 12.96 4.54
CA ALA A 76 2.46 13.17 5.88
C ALA A 76 3.51 13.73 6.87
N ALA A 77 4.77 13.30 6.77
CA ALA A 77 5.85 13.84 7.60
C ALA A 77 6.21 15.29 7.26
N GLN A 78 5.92 15.76 6.05
CA GLN A 78 6.11 17.16 5.65
C GLN A 78 4.95 18.07 6.08
N GLU A 79 3.76 17.50 6.29
CA GLU A 79 2.56 18.21 6.75
C GLU A 79 2.47 18.36 8.29
N ALA A 80 3.27 17.60 9.04
CA ALA A 80 3.32 17.59 10.51
C ALA A 80 4.19 18.72 11.09
#